data_AF-T1HSB2-F1
#
_entry.id   AF-T1HSB2-F1
#
_cell.length_a   1.000
_cell.length_b   1.000
_cell.length_c   1.000
_cell.angle_alpha   90.00
_cell.angle_beta   90.00
_cell.angle_gamma   90.00
#
_symmetry.space_group_name_H-M   'P 1'
#
loop_
_entity.id
_entity.type
_entity.pdbx_description
1 polymer ?
#
loop_
_entity_poly.entity_id
_entity_poly.type
_entity_poly.pdbx_seq_one_letter_code
_entity_poly.pdbx_strand_id
1 'polypeptide(L)'
;MSLSLEDIMDAIKQGTQENRSLVEKFDKLQTTINDLYVEIRNFKVKTFEQDKIIKRQQAEIEFLKKEAKKNNVIIYGVPEEKDEHVVDTLNVVKKVCNEVAFDLPDLVINNCYRIGRGKNPRPICLSLTSNKFMSDLWKKRTEFNRNKIQIAPDRTREEREYRRKLYQCLQSLKKYEPTCIISRNYIKLKGQNYSLEEAERLISECYPETSKSSKEDNQSSKKVKRETLKKLDNFRFHQRTGSTNSI
;
A
#
# COMPACT_ATOMS: atom_id res chain seq x y z
N MET A 1 81.40 19.27 -18.82
CA MET A 1 81.10 20.14 -17.68
C MET A 1 80.79 19.25 -16.49
N SER A 2 81.72 19.11 -15.54
CA SER A 2 81.51 18.34 -14.32
C SER A 2 80.74 19.20 -13.33
N LEU A 3 79.62 18.68 -12.80
CA LEU A 3 78.92 19.32 -11.68
C LEU A 3 79.89 19.47 -10.50
N SER A 4 79.90 20.64 -9.85
CA SER A 4 80.70 20.85 -8.67
C SER A 4 80.08 20.11 -7.48
N LEU A 5 80.90 19.78 -6.48
CA LEU A 5 80.43 19.17 -5.23
C LEU A 5 79.38 20.05 -4.53
N GLU A 6 79.51 21.37 -4.66
CA GLU A 6 78.60 22.37 -4.10
C GLU A 6 77.20 22.27 -4.74
N ASP A 7 77.13 22.14 -6.07
CA ASP A 7 75.86 21.99 -6.81
C ASP A 7 75.10 20.73 -6.38
N ILE A 8 75.85 19.65 -6.10
CA ILE A 8 75.28 18.39 -5.60
C ILE A 8 74.76 18.57 -4.16
N MET A 9 75.51 19.25 -3.30
CA MET A 9 75.11 19.51 -1.92
C MET A 9 73.86 20.39 -1.82
N ASP A 10 73.75 21.43 -2.66
CA ASP A 10 72.59 22.30 -2.67
C ASP A 10 71.35 21.61 -3.25
N ALA A 11 71.50 20.75 -4.27
CA ALA A 11 70.41 19.91 -4.75
C ALA A 11 69.91 18.93 -3.67
N ILE A 12 70.81 18.35 -2.86
CA ILE A 12 70.43 17.47 -1.73
C ILE A 12 69.68 18.27 -0.64
N LYS A 13 70.14 19.48 -0.31
CA LYS A 13 69.44 20.36 0.65
C LYS A 13 68.04 20.74 0.16
N GLN A 14 67.92 21.09 -1.12
CA GLN A 14 66.63 21.44 -1.69
C GLN A 14 65.68 20.25 -1.72
N GLY A 15 66.16 19.07 -2.15
CA GLY A 15 65.37 17.83 -2.15
C GLY A 15 64.94 17.39 -0.74
N THR A 16 65.80 17.56 0.27
CA THR A 16 65.44 17.25 1.67
C THR A 16 64.38 18.22 2.22
N GLN A 17 64.43 19.49 1.84
CA GLN A 17 63.41 20.48 2.22
C GLN A 17 62.07 20.23 1.54
N GLU A 18 62.07 19.86 0.25
CA GLU A 18 60.86 19.47 -0.49
C GLU A 18 60.23 18.21 0.11
N ASN A 19 61.02 17.19 0.44
CA ASN A 19 60.54 15.98 1.10
C ASN A 19 59.89 16.29 2.45
N ARG A 20 60.48 17.21 3.24
CA ARG A 20 59.87 17.65 4.52
C ARG A 20 58.51 18.32 4.29
N SER A 21 58.40 19.19 3.29
CA SER A 21 57.13 19.82 2.92
C SER A 21 56.07 18.80 2.47
N LEU A 22 56.48 17.75 1.73
CA LEU A 22 55.60 16.68 1.30
C LEU A 22 55.07 15.85 2.47
N VAL A 23 55.93 15.52 3.45
CA VAL A 23 55.52 14.81 4.67
C VAL A 23 54.46 15.60 5.44
N GLU A 24 54.67 16.90 5.64
CA GLU A 24 53.69 17.76 6.33
C GLU A 24 52.34 17.83 5.60
N LYS A 25 52.35 17.86 4.27
CA LYS A 25 51.11 17.80 3.46
C LYS A 25 50.42 16.44 3.59
N PHE A 26 51.21 15.36 3.63
CA PHE A 26 50.70 14.01 3.79
C PHE A 26 50.01 13.82 5.16
N ASP A 27 50.62 14.33 6.23
CA ASP A 27 50.02 14.28 7.58
C ASP A 27 48.70 15.05 7.66
N LYS A 28 48.63 16.22 7.02
CA LYS A 28 47.38 17.01 6.91
C LYS A 28 46.30 16.26 6.13
N LEU A 29 46.67 15.63 5.02
CA LEU A 29 45.76 14.79 4.23
C LEU A 29 45.26 13.60 5.04
N GLN A 30 46.15 12.92 5.76
CA GLN A 30 45.82 11.78 6.61
C GLN A 30 44.82 12.17 7.71
N THR A 31 45.02 13.34 8.33
CA THR A 31 44.11 13.89 9.33
C THR A 31 42.74 14.18 8.71
N THR A 32 42.72 14.86 7.56
CA THR A 32 41.47 15.18 6.84
C THR A 32 40.70 13.91 6.44
N ILE A 33 41.40 12.88 5.99
CA ILE A 33 40.79 11.59 5.63
C ILE A 33 40.15 10.94 6.86
N ASN A 34 40.84 10.95 8.00
CA ASN A 34 40.31 10.38 9.24
C ASN A 34 39.06 11.14 9.71
N ASP A 35 39.06 12.47 9.65
CA ASP A 35 37.92 13.30 10.01
C ASP A 35 36.71 12.99 9.10
N LEU A 36 36.94 12.90 7.78
CA LEU A 36 35.90 12.52 6.82
C LEU A 36 35.34 11.12 7.09
N TYR A 37 36.17 10.15 7.49
CA TYR A 37 35.69 8.82 7.87
C TYR A 37 34.75 8.86 9.08
N VAL A 38 35.07 9.69 10.08
CA VAL A 38 34.22 9.89 11.26
C VAL A 38 32.90 10.55 10.85
N GLU A 39 32.93 11.58 10.01
CA GLU A 39 31.73 12.25 9.52
C GLU A 39 30.82 11.29 8.73
N ILE A 40 31.37 10.52 7.79
CA ILE A 40 30.61 9.55 7.00
C ILE A 40 29.91 8.54 7.91
N ARG A 41 30.60 8.07 8.96
CA ARG A 41 30.00 7.15 9.95
C ARG A 41 28.84 7.80 10.68
N ASN A 42 29.02 9.04 11.14
CA ASN A 42 27.99 9.81 11.83
C ASN A 42 26.77 10.07 10.93
N PHE A 43 27.00 10.41 9.65
CA PHE A 43 25.92 10.57 8.69
C PHE A 43 25.13 9.29 8.48
N LYS A 44 25.79 8.13 8.34
CA LYS A 44 25.09 6.84 8.21
C LYS A 44 24.16 6.56 9.39
N VAL A 45 24.62 6.83 10.62
CA VAL A 45 23.81 6.65 11.83
C VAL A 45 22.60 7.59 11.80
N LYS A 46 22.80 8.87 11.51
CA LYS A 46 21.71 9.87 11.41
C LYS A 46 20.69 9.48 10.35
N THR A 47 21.11 9.05 9.17
CA THR A 47 20.20 8.60 8.10
C THR A 47 19.35 7.43 8.57
N PHE A 48 19.94 6.44 9.24
CA PHE A 48 19.21 5.29 9.74
C PHE A 48 18.17 5.65 10.81
N GLU A 49 18.49 6.61 11.69
CA GLU A 49 17.54 7.13 12.67
C GLU A 49 16.41 7.92 12.02
N GLN A 50 16.73 8.77 11.04
CA GLN A 50 15.72 9.50 10.28
C GLN A 50 14.77 8.56 9.54
N ASP A 51 15.26 7.49 8.92
CA ASP A 51 14.42 6.48 8.27
C ASP A 51 13.44 5.81 9.25
N LYS A 52 13.85 5.57 10.49
CA LYS A 52 12.96 5.04 11.53
C LYS A 52 11.86 6.04 11.89
N ILE A 53 12.22 7.32 12.04
CA ILE A 53 11.27 8.39 12.36
C ILE A 53 10.25 8.54 11.24
N ILE A 54 10.71 8.58 9.98
CA ILE A 54 9.85 8.69 8.80
C ILE A 54 8.86 7.53 8.73
N LYS A 55 9.32 6.29 8.94
CA LYS A 55 8.44 5.10 8.96
C LYS A 55 7.37 5.21 10.05
N ARG A 56 7.73 5.68 11.24
CA ARG A 56 6.80 5.85 12.36
C ARG A 56 5.76 6.93 12.06
N GLN A 57 6.21 8.08 11.56
CA GLN A 57 5.34 9.18 11.17
C GLN A 57 4.38 8.78 10.05
N GLN A 58 4.85 8.04 9.04
CA GLN A 58 3.98 7.57 7.96
C GLN A 58 2.89 6.62 8.48
N ALA A 59 3.23 5.72 9.41
CA ALA A 59 2.26 4.84 10.05
C ALA A 59 1.21 5.62 10.86
N GLU A 60 1.64 6.65 11.59
CA GLU A 60 0.75 7.53 12.36
C GLU A 60 -0.17 8.37 11.46
N ILE A 61 0.37 8.95 10.39
CA ILE A 61 -0.42 9.68 9.39
C ILE A 61 -1.50 8.79 8.79
N GLU A 62 -1.16 7.54 8.43
CA GLU A 62 -2.14 6.61 7.86
C GLU A 62 -3.19 6.17 8.90
N PHE A 63 -2.79 5.99 10.16
CA PHE A 63 -3.73 5.76 11.26
C PHE A 63 -4.72 6.92 11.42
N LEU A 64 -4.22 8.17 11.47
CA LEU A 64 -5.06 9.36 11.60
C LEU A 64 -6.02 9.54 10.42
N LYS A 65 -5.56 9.26 9.18
CA LYS A 65 -6.41 9.28 7.99
C LYS A 65 -7.54 8.26 8.06
N LYS A 66 -7.28 7.06 8.58
CA LYS A 66 -8.31 6.03 8.80
C LYS A 66 -9.30 6.45 9.87
N GLU A 67 -8.81 6.96 10.99
CA GLU A 67 -9.65 7.46 12.08
C GLU A 67 -10.58 8.59 11.63
N ALA A 68 -10.07 9.54 10.82
CA ALA A 68 -10.88 10.62 10.26
C ALA A 68 -11.99 10.15 9.31
N LYS A 69 -11.86 8.95 8.72
CA LYS A 69 -12.80 8.37 7.76
C LYS A 69 -13.65 7.24 8.33
N LYS A 70 -13.44 6.82 9.59
CA LYS A 70 -14.06 5.63 10.18
C LYS A 70 -15.58 5.65 10.18
N ASN A 71 -16.17 6.85 10.30
CA ASN A 71 -17.61 7.07 10.33
C ASN A 71 -18.16 7.62 9.01
N ASN A 72 -17.38 7.51 7.92
CA ASN A 72 -17.80 7.95 6.59
C ASN A 72 -18.26 6.76 5.75
N VAL A 73 -19.40 6.91 5.09
CA VAL A 73 -19.94 5.97 4.12
C VAL A 73 -20.03 6.63 2.75
N ILE A 74 -19.68 5.87 1.71
CA ILE A 74 -19.89 6.24 0.32
C ILE A 74 -21.12 5.51 -0.20
N ILE A 75 -22.08 6.28 -0.71
CA ILE A 75 -23.34 5.80 -1.26
C ILE A 75 -23.28 5.93 -2.78
N TYR A 76 -23.46 4.83 -3.49
CA TYR A 76 -23.45 4.75 -4.95
C TYR A 76 -24.84 4.46 -5.49
N GLY A 77 -25.14 4.96 -6.69
CA GLY A 77 -26.38 4.63 -7.41
C GLY A 77 -27.56 5.56 -7.14
N VAL A 78 -27.36 6.65 -6.38
CA VAL A 78 -28.37 7.67 -6.13
C VAL A 78 -28.42 8.62 -7.33
N PRO A 79 -29.54 8.72 -8.08
CA PRO A 79 -29.66 9.62 -9.23
C PRO A 79 -29.32 11.08 -8.88
N GLU A 80 -28.80 11.84 -9.85
CA GLU A 80 -28.55 13.28 -9.70
C GLU A 80 -29.58 14.08 -10.48
N GLU A 81 -30.00 15.20 -9.89
CA GLU A 81 -30.79 16.22 -10.57
C GLU A 81 -29.88 17.33 -11.11
N LYS A 82 -30.30 18.01 -12.19
CA LYS A 82 -29.44 18.95 -12.93
C LYS A 82 -28.98 20.16 -12.11
N ASP A 83 -29.68 20.48 -11.02
CA ASP A 83 -29.42 21.63 -10.14
C ASP A 83 -29.43 21.23 -8.64
N GLU A 84 -28.98 20.02 -8.32
CA GLU A 84 -28.92 19.53 -6.93
C GLU A 84 -27.92 20.35 -6.08
N HIS A 85 -28.44 21.12 -5.11
CA HIS A 85 -27.63 21.80 -4.09
C HIS A 85 -27.35 20.88 -2.90
N VAL A 86 -26.47 21.30 -1.98
CA VAL A 86 -26.07 20.50 -0.80
C VAL A 86 -27.26 20.10 0.07
N VAL A 87 -28.24 21.00 0.26
CA VAL A 87 -29.45 20.72 1.03
C VAL A 87 -30.29 19.63 0.35
N ASP A 88 -30.33 19.64 -0.98
CA ASP A 88 -31.05 18.64 -1.77
C ASP A 88 -30.36 17.27 -1.64
N THR A 89 -29.02 17.22 -1.68
CA THR A 89 -28.27 15.98 -1.44
C THR A 89 -28.61 15.35 -0.09
N LEU A 90 -28.73 16.16 0.97
CA LEU A 90 -29.10 15.67 2.30
C LEU A 90 -30.51 15.07 2.31
N ASN A 91 -31.47 15.78 1.73
CA ASN A 91 -32.87 15.34 1.65
C ASN A 91 -33.00 14.04 0.84
N VAL A 92 -32.27 13.93 -0.27
CA VAL A 92 -32.22 12.72 -1.10
C VAL A 92 -31.65 11.54 -0.30
N VAL A 93 -30.55 11.74 0.44
CA VAL A 93 -29.98 10.68 1.30
C VAL A 93 -30.96 10.24 2.38
N LYS A 94 -31.62 11.18 3.07
CA LYS A 94 -32.64 10.85 4.08
C LYS A 94 -33.78 10.04 3.49
N LYS A 95 -34.28 10.41 2.30
CA LYS A 95 -35.32 9.66 1.59
C LYS A 95 -34.87 8.22 1.31
N VAL A 96 -33.68 8.05 0.76
CA VAL A 96 -33.08 6.74 0.48
C VAL A 96 -32.92 5.90 1.77
N CYS A 97 -32.50 6.52 2.87
CA CYS A 97 -32.40 5.85 4.17
C CYS A 97 -33.78 5.42 4.70
N ASN A 98 -34.80 6.27 4.55
CA ASN A 98 -36.16 5.96 4.98
C ASN A 98 -36.77 4.80 4.18
N GLU A 99 -36.46 4.68 2.88
CA GLU A 99 -36.89 3.55 2.03
C GLU A 99 -36.39 2.18 2.53
N VAL A 100 -35.31 2.14 3.32
CA VAL A 100 -34.79 0.92 3.96
C VAL A 100 -35.11 0.84 5.46
N ALA A 101 -36.08 1.64 5.91
CA ALA A 101 -36.48 1.78 7.30
C ALA A 101 -35.28 2.10 8.22
N PHE A 102 -34.41 3.01 7.78
CA PHE A 102 -33.33 3.56 8.56
C PHE A 102 -33.57 5.05 8.78
N ASP A 103 -33.98 5.41 10.00
CA ASP A 103 -34.13 6.82 10.38
C ASP A 103 -32.75 7.46 10.55
N LEU A 104 -32.53 8.57 9.83
CA LEU A 104 -31.27 9.32 9.85
C LEU A 104 -31.53 10.75 10.39
N PRO A 105 -31.43 10.96 11.71
CA PRO A 105 -31.59 12.27 12.32
C PRO A 105 -30.53 13.28 11.89
N ASP A 106 -30.87 14.58 11.85
CA ASP A 106 -29.89 15.62 11.50
C ASP A 106 -28.70 15.70 12.46
N LEU A 107 -28.95 15.48 13.76
CA LEU A 107 -27.92 15.56 14.80
C LEU A 107 -26.78 14.54 14.62
N VAL A 108 -27.01 13.45 13.89
CA VAL A 108 -26.01 12.40 13.68
C VAL A 108 -25.18 12.62 12.41
N ILE A 109 -25.59 13.57 11.58
CA ILE A 109 -24.95 13.89 10.31
C ILE A 109 -23.93 14.99 10.55
N ASN A 110 -22.68 14.71 10.23
CA ASN A 110 -21.61 15.70 10.28
C ASN A 110 -21.49 16.44 8.93
N ASN A 111 -21.53 15.71 7.81
CA ASN A 111 -21.44 16.30 6.48
C ASN A 111 -22.06 15.36 5.43
N CYS A 112 -22.62 15.91 4.35
CA CYS A 112 -23.20 15.16 3.24
C CYS A 112 -22.95 15.90 1.92
N TYR A 113 -22.24 15.28 0.97
CA TYR A 113 -21.93 15.91 -0.31
C TYR A 113 -21.58 14.89 -1.39
N ARG A 114 -21.85 15.25 -2.65
CA ARG A 114 -21.44 14.45 -3.83
C ARG A 114 -19.93 14.49 -4.03
N ILE A 115 -19.32 13.36 -4.39
CA ILE A 115 -17.88 13.24 -4.64
C ILE A 115 -17.56 12.86 -6.08
N GLY A 116 -16.49 13.43 -6.62
CA GLY A 116 -15.99 13.15 -7.98
C GLY A 116 -16.52 14.11 -9.05
N ARG A 117 -16.00 13.93 -10.27
CA ARG A 117 -16.34 14.74 -11.46
C ARG A 117 -16.84 13.81 -12.57
N GLY A 118 -17.89 14.22 -13.30
CA GLY A 118 -18.22 13.70 -14.63
C GLY A 118 -18.69 12.24 -14.77
N LYS A 119 -19.02 11.53 -13.68
CA LYS A 119 -19.68 10.21 -13.73
C LYS A 119 -21.05 10.30 -13.10
N ASN A 120 -22.11 10.13 -13.90
CA ASN A 120 -23.48 10.14 -13.41
C ASN A 120 -23.96 8.70 -13.15
N PRO A 121 -24.56 8.40 -11.99
CA PRO A 121 -24.63 9.26 -10.80
C PRO A 121 -23.31 9.30 -10.01
N ARG A 122 -22.90 10.49 -9.53
CA ARG A 122 -21.75 10.67 -8.64
C ARG A 122 -22.09 10.10 -7.27
N PRO A 123 -21.13 9.40 -6.64
CA PRO A 123 -21.35 8.90 -5.28
C PRO A 123 -21.54 10.04 -4.28
N ILE A 124 -22.26 9.78 -3.20
CA ILE A 124 -22.41 10.69 -2.06
C ILE A 124 -21.50 10.22 -0.94
N CYS A 125 -20.74 11.15 -0.35
CA CYS A 125 -20.05 10.94 0.91
C CYS A 125 -20.95 11.43 2.05
N LEU A 126 -21.31 10.52 2.95
CA LEU A 126 -22.04 10.82 4.18
C LEU A 126 -21.10 10.58 5.36
N SER A 127 -20.81 11.64 6.11
CA SER A 127 -20.02 11.61 7.34
C SER A 127 -20.94 11.64 8.55
N LEU A 128 -20.78 10.67 9.44
CA LEU A 128 -21.57 10.55 10.66
C LEU A 128 -20.75 10.93 11.89
N THR A 129 -21.40 11.49 12.89
CA THR A 129 -20.75 11.84 14.16
C THR A 129 -20.46 10.61 15.02
N SER A 130 -21.26 9.54 14.90
CA SER A 130 -21.21 8.37 15.78
C SER A 130 -20.93 7.06 15.04
N ASN A 131 -20.02 6.25 15.60
CA ASN A 131 -19.73 4.90 15.09
C ASN A 131 -20.92 3.94 15.28
N LYS A 132 -21.77 4.17 16.29
CA LYS A 132 -22.96 3.36 16.53
C LYS A 132 -23.92 3.44 15.34
N PHE A 133 -24.22 4.65 14.88
CA PHE A 133 -25.05 4.87 13.68
C PHE A 133 -24.42 4.26 12.43
N MET A 134 -23.10 4.36 12.29
CA MET A 134 -22.39 3.68 11.20
C MET A 134 -22.57 2.16 11.24
N SER A 135 -22.49 1.55 12.43
CA SER A 135 -22.70 0.11 12.62
C SER A 135 -24.14 -0.32 12.30
N ASP A 136 -25.13 0.47 12.72
CA ASP A 136 -26.53 0.21 12.43
C ASP A 136 -26.83 0.36 10.93
N LEU A 137 -26.24 1.34 10.26
CA LEU A 137 -26.30 1.48 8.81
C LEU A 137 -25.68 0.27 8.10
N TRP A 138 -24.57 -0.28 8.61
CA TRP A 138 -23.96 -1.48 8.03
C TRP A 138 -24.86 -2.72 8.10
N LYS A 139 -25.68 -2.85 9.14
CA LYS A 139 -26.69 -3.92 9.23
C LYS A 139 -27.72 -3.80 8.10
N LYS A 140 -27.99 -2.58 7.65
CA LYS A 140 -28.95 -2.27 6.59
C LYS A 140 -28.44 -2.47 5.15
N ARG A 141 -27.16 -2.83 5.00
CA ARG A 141 -26.47 -2.94 3.71
C ARG A 141 -27.21 -3.82 2.68
N THR A 142 -27.85 -4.89 3.13
CA THR A 142 -28.57 -5.81 2.24
C THR A 142 -29.83 -5.15 1.67
N GLU A 143 -30.58 -4.36 2.45
CA GLU A 143 -31.75 -3.64 1.94
C GLU A 143 -31.34 -2.55 0.94
N PHE A 144 -30.26 -1.80 1.21
CA PHE A 144 -29.70 -0.84 0.24
C PHE A 144 -29.43 -1.50 -1.12
N ASN A 145 -28.72 -2.64 -1.11
CA ASN A 145 -28.37 -3.35 -2.34
C ASN A 145 -29.61 -3.83 -3.12
N ARG A 146 -30.71 -4.20 -2.42
CA ARG A 146 -31.98 -4.57 -3.06
C ARG A 146 -32.60 -3.38 -3.81
N ASN A 147 -32.42 -2.18 -3.30
CA ASN A 147 -32.88 -0.93 -3.92
C ASN A 147 -31.89 -0.40 -4.98
N LYS A 148 -30.96 -1.22 -5.48
CA LYS A 148 -29.92 -0.85 -6.46
C LYS A 148 -28.97 0.26 -5.98
N ILE A 149 -28.93 0.51 -4.67
CA ILE A 149 -28.02 1.46 -4.03
C ILE A 149 -26.94 0.68 -3.30
N GLN A 150 -25.68 1.04 -3.52
CA GLN A 150 -24.57 0.36 -2.86
C GLN A 150 -23.92 1.27 -1.84
N ILE A 151 -23.73 0.76 -0.62
CA ILE A 151 -22.92 1.43 0.40
C ILE A 151 -21.54 0.76 0.55
N ALA A 152 -20.50 1.59 0.67
CA ALA A 152 -19.12 1.16 0.87
C ALA A 152 -18.39 2.10 1.85
N PRO A 153 -17.38 1.62 2.60
CA PRO A 153 -16.65 2.49 3.51
C PRO A 153 -15.78 3.48 2.73
N ASP A 154 -15.66 4.71 3.24
CA ASP A 154 -14.71 5.70 2.74
C ASP A 154 -13.29 5.31 3.14
N ARG A 155 -12.53 4.76 2.19
CA ARG A 155 -11.18 4.24 2.43
C ARG A 155 -10.11 5.26 2.06
N THR A 156 -8.98 5.18 2.76
CA THR A 156 -7.79 5.96 2.39
C THR A 156 -7.31 5.59 0.98
N ARG A 157 -6.44 6.42 0.41
CA ARG A 157 -5.87 6.14 -0.92
C ARG A 157 -5.12 4.80 -0.93
N GLU A 158 -4.29 4.59 0.08
CA GLU A 158 -3.47 3.39 0.24
C GLU A 158 -4.36 2.15 0.37
N GLU A 159 -5.40 2.20 1.20
CA GLU A 159 -6.38 1.10 1.30
C GLU A 159 -7.13 0.83 0.00
N ARG A 160 -7.52 1.87 -0.74
CA ARG A 160 -8.18 1.71 -2.05
C ARG A 160 -7.26 1.04 -3.05
N GLU A 161 -5.99 1.43 -3.09
CA GLU A 161 -4.97 0.83 -3.96
C GLU A 161 -4.70 -0.63 -3.58
N TYR A 162 -4.51 -0.90 -2.28
CA TYR A 162 -4.34 -2.25 -1.76
C TYR A 162 -5.53 -3.15 -2.13
N ARG A 163 -6.76 -2.69 -1.89
CA ARG A 163 -7.96 -3.47 -2.25
C ARG A 163 -8.10 -3.66 -3.75
N ARG A 164 -7.70 -2.70 -4.59
CA ARG A 164 -7.71 -2.87 -6.05
C ARG A 164 -6.83 -4.04 -6.48
N LYS A 165 -5.60 -4.11 -5.96
CA LYS A 165 -4.69 -5.25 -6.21
C LYS A 165 -5.29 -6.56 -5.71
N LEU A 166 -5.92 -6.53 -4.54
CA LEU A 166 -6.55 -7.70 -3.94
C LEU A 166 -7.76 -8.20 -4.76
N TYR A 167 -8.54 -7.29 -5.36
CA TYR A 167 -9.60 -7.63 -6.31
C TYR A 167 -9.06 -8.20 -7.62
N GLN A 168 -7.93 -7.70 -8.12
CA GLN A 168 -7.27 -8.27 -9.30
C GLN A 168 -6.82 -9.71 -9.04
N CYS A 169 -6.18 -9.95 -7.89
CA CYS A 169 -5.80 -11.30 -7.47
C CYS A 169 -7.03 -12.22 -7.31
N LEU A 170 -8.10 -11.73 -6.69
CA LEU A 170 -9.36 -12.48 -6.57
C LEU A 170 -9.91 -12.89 -7.94
N GLN A 171 -9.93 -11.97 -8.91
CA GLN A 171 -10.44 -12.26 -10.26
C GLN A 171 -9.61 -13.35 -10.95
N SER A 172 -8.29 -13.30 -10.84
CA SER A 172 -7.41 -14.33 -11.36
C SER A 172 -7.67 -15.69 -10.70
N LEU A 173 -7.78 -15.72 -9.37
CA LEU A 173 -8.03 -16.97 -8.62
C LEU A 173 -9.43 -17.54 -8.86
N LYS A 174 -10.45 -16.69 -9.02
CA LYS A 174 -11.83 -17.13 -9.29
C LYS A 174 -11.99 -17.92 -10.60
N LYS A 175 -11.08 -17.74 -11.56
CA LYS A 175 -11.05 -18.55 -12.80
C LYS A 175 -10.84 -20.05 -12.51
N TYR A 176 -10.10 -20.36 -11.44
CA TYR A 176 -9.75 -21.72 -11.07
C TYR A 176 -10.55 -22.22 -9.88
N GLU A 177 -10.80 -21.35 -8.90
CA GLU A 177 -11.46 -21.66 -7.64
C GLU A 177 -12.60 -20.65 -7.39
N PRO A 178 -13.83 -20.94 -7.86
CA PRO A 178 -14.96 -20.02 -7.78
C PRO A 178 -15.39 -19.65 -6.35
N THR A 179 -15.04 -20.48 -5.37
CA THR A 179 -15.37 -20.28 -3.94
C THR A 179 -14.49 -19.23 -3.27
N CYS A 180 -13.51 -18.69 -3.98
CA CYS A 180 -12.60 -17.66 -3.48
C CYS A 180 -13.35 -16.36 -3.18
N ILE A 181 -13.13 -15.79 -1.99
CA ILE A 181 -13.78 -14.56 -1.53
C ILE A 181 -12.76 -13.63 -0.87
N ILE A 182 -13.06 -12.33 -0.84
CA ILE A 182 -12.29 -11.37 -0.05
C ILE A 182 -12.92 -11.26 1.34
N SER A 183 -12.10 -11.42 2.37
CA SER A 183 -12.47 -11.18 3.75
C SER A 183 -11.50 -10.18 4.37
N ARG A 184 -11.99 -9.01 4.77
CA ARG A 184 -11.15 -7.88 5.25
C ARG A 184 -10.02 -7.59 4.25
N ASN A 185 -8.77 -7.76 4.65
CA ASN A 185 -7.57 -7.52 3.83
C ASN A 185 -6.92 -8.84 3.36
N TYR A 186 -7.68 -9.92 3.31
CA TYR A 186 -7.21 -11.24 2.92
C TYR A 186 -8.09 -11.84 1.83
N ILE A 187 -7.51 -12.73 1.05
CA ILE A 187 -8.22 -13.62 0.15
C ILE A 187 -8.44 -14.95 0.87
N LYS A 188 -9.70 -15.36 1.02
CA LYS A 188 -10.05 -16.64 1.61
C LYS A 188 -10.23 -17.68 0.51
N LEU A 189 -9.37 -18.70 0.51
CA LEU A 189 -9.36 -19.79 -0.46
C LEU A 189 -9.32 -21.12 0.29
N LYS A 190 -10.30 -21.99 0.06
CA LYS A 190 -10.44 -23.31 0.73
C LYS A 190 -10.28 -23.26 2.26
N GLY A 191 -10.79 -22.19 2.89
CA GLY A 191 -10.74 -22.00 4.34
C GLY A 191 -9.49 -21.28 4.88
N GLN A 192 -8.45 -21.08 4.06
CA GLN A 192 -7.22 -20.38 4.45
C GLN A 192 -7.26 -18.92 4.02
N ASN A 193 -6.62 -18.04 4.80
CA ASN A 193 -6.48 -16.62 4.50
C ASN A 193 -5.11 -16.36 3.92
N TYR A 194 -5.07 -15.74 2.75
CA TYR A 194 -3.84 -15.33 2.09
C TYR A 194 -3.76 -13.81 2.08
N SER A 195 -2.61 -13.27 2.47
CA SER A 195 -2.26 -11.87 2.26
C SER A 195 -2.15 -11.56 0.77
N LEU A 196 -2.05 -10.28 0.41
CA LEU A 196 -1.86 -9.87 -0.97
C LEU A 196 -0.60 -10.51 -1.58
N GLU A 197 0.52 -10.47 -0.87
CA GLU A 197 1.80 -11.01 -1.33
C GLU A 197 1.75 -12.52 -1.51
N GLU A 198 1.11 -13.24 -0.58
CA GLU A 198 0.92 -14.68 -0.68
C GLU A 198 0.00 -15.05 -1.84
N ALA A 199 -1.06 -14.29 -2.07
CA ALA A 199 -1.95 -14.51 -3.19
C ALA A 199 -1.26 -14.24 -4.54
N GLU A 200 -0.43 -13.20 -4.64
CA GLU A 200 0.37 -12.91 -5.84
C GLU A 200 1.38 -14.03 -6.12
N ARG A 201 2.07 -14.53 -5.08
CA ARG A 201 2.95 -15.71 -5.20
C ARG A 201 2.20 -16.95 -5.66
N LEU A 202 1.06 -17.25 -5.06
CA LEU A 202 0.23 -18.38 -5.46
C LEU A 202 -0.20 -18.30 -6.93
N ILE A 203 -0.59 -17.11 -7.40
CA ILE A 203 -0.93 -16.88 -8.80
C ILE A 203 0.30 -17.11 -9.69
N SER A 204 1.47 -16.58 -9.31
CA SER A 204 2.71 -16.74 -10.06
C SER A 204 3.18 -18.20 -10.13
N GLU A 205 3.12 -18.94 -9.02
CA GLU A 205 3.63 -20.31 -8.91
C GLU A 205 2.66 -21.35 -9.47
N CYS A 206 1.36 -21.18 -9.23
CA CYS A 206 0.34 -22.16 -9.59
C CYS A 206 -0.35 -21.84 -10.93
N TYR A 207 -0.33 -20.59 -11.39
CA TYR A 207 -1.11 -20.12 -12.55
C TYR A 207 -0.33 -19.12 -13.44
N PRO A 208 0.86 -19.48 -13.94
CA PRO A 208 1.77 -18.57 -14.65
C PRO A 208 1.21 -18.00 -15.96
N GLU A 209 0.19 -18.65 -16.55
CA GLU A 209 -0.46 -18.18 -17.78
C GLU A 209 -1.24 -16.86 -17.63
N THR A 210 -1.38 -16.31 -16.42
CA THR A 210 -2.03 -15.00 -16.22
C THR A 210 -1.08 -13.80 -16.29
N SER A 211 0.23 -14.03 -16.41
CA SER A 211 1.24 -12.96 -16.52
C SER A 211 1.40 -12.41 -17.95
N LYS A 212 0.79 -13.04 -18.95
CA LYS A 212 0.79 -12.56 -20.35
C LYS A 212 -0.59 -12.76 -20.99
N SER A 213 -0.94 -11.76 -21.81
CA SER A 213 -2.05 -11.62 -22.75
C SER A 213 -3.49 -11.45 -22.21
N SER A 214 -3.97 -10.21 -22.38
CA SER A 214 -5.21 -9.97 -23.11
C SER A 214 -5.23 -10.75 -24.44
N LYS A 215 -6.31 -11.52 -24.63
CA LYS A 215 -6.80 -12.19 -25.85
C LYS A 215 -6.31 -13.65 -26.10
N GLU A 216 -7.30 -14.44 -26.51
CA GLU A 216 -7.30 -15.75 -27.17
C GLU A 216 -7.35 -17.05 -26.33
N ASP A 217 -8.61 -17.51 -26.20
CA ASP A 217 -9.16 -18.82 -26.56
C ASP A 217 -8.93 -20.11 -25.77
N ASN A 218 -10.08 -20.79 -25.65
CA ASN A 218 -10.37 -22.06 -25.00
C ASN A 218 -9.87 -23.25 -25.83
N GLN A 219 -9.14 -24.18 -25.18
CA GLN A 219 -9.36 -25.65 -25.27
C GLN A 219 -8.23 -26.42 -24.56
N SER A 220 -8.22 -26.47 -23.21
CA SER A 220 -7.37 -27.44 -22.47
C SER A 220 -7.80 -27.69 -21.01
N SER A 221 -9.03 -27.32 -20.64
CA SER A 221 -9.43 -27.04 -19.26
C SER A 221 -9.54 -28.23 -18.28
N LYS A 222 -9.34 -29.48 -18.74
CA LYS A 222 -9.46 -30.69 -17.90
C LYS A 222 -8.12 -31.28 -17.44
N LYS A 223 -7.03 -31.14 -18.22
CA LYS A 223 -5.71 -31.70 -17.87
C LYS A 223 -4.94 -30.77 -16.92
N VAL A 224 -5.03 -29.46 -17.17
CA VAL A 224 -4.44 -28.39 -16.33
C VAL A 224 -5.02 -28.38 -14.91
N LYS A 225 -6.31 -28.73 -14.75
CA LYS A 225 -6.98 -28.78 -13.44
C LYS A 225 -6.36 -29.80 -12.47
N ARG A 226 -5.87 -30.95 -12.97
CA ARG A 226 -5.32 -32.02 -12.12
C ARG A 226 -3.90 -31.75 -11.64
N GLU A 227 -3.07 -31.08 -12.45
CA GLU A 227 -1.70 -30.71 -12.06
C GLU A 227 -1.66 -29.49 -11.13
N THR A 228 -2.58 -28.54 -11.32
CA THR A 228 -2.70 -27.35 -10.45
C THR A 228 -3.22 -27.69 -9.04
N LEU A 229 -4.13 -28.66 -8.91
CA LEU A 229 -4.57 -29.20 -7.61
C LEU A 229 -3.40 -29.83 -6.82
N LYS A 230 -2.52 -30.59 -7.48
CA LYS A 230 -1.32 -31.17 -6.85
C LYS A 230 -0.31 -30.11 -6.39
N LYS A 231 -0.14 -29.01 -7.14
CA LYS A 231 0.75 -27.90 -6.76
C LYS A 231 0.23 -27.12 -5.56
N LEU A 232 -1.09 -26.91 -5.47
CA LEU A 232 -1.74 -26.30 -4.30
C LEU A 232 -1.55 -27.16 -3.03
N ASP A 233 -1.63 -28.48 -3.15
CA ASP A 233 -1.37 -29.38 -2.03
C ASP A 233 0.12 -29.42 -1.63
N ASN A 234 1.05 -29.26 -2.58
CA ASN A 234 2.48 -29.13 -2.28
C ASN A 234 2.87 -27.80 -1.62
N PHE A 235 2.20 -26.68 -1.98
CA PHE A 235 2.38 -25.40 -1.31
C PHE A 235 1.91 -25.45 0.15
N ARG A 236 0.81 -26.18 0.43
CA ARG A 236 0.35 -26.44 1.81
C ARG A 236 1.39 -27.15 2.67
N PHE A 237 2.23 -28.00 2.07
CA PHE A 237 3.25 -28.77 2.80
C PHE A 237 4.43 -27.87 3.24
N HIS A 238 4.86 -26.94 2.39
CA HIS A 238 5.98 -26.04 2.68
C HIS A 238 5.67 -24.98 3.74
N GLN A 239 4.41 -24.54 3.87
CA GLN A 239 4.03 -23.62 4.95
C GLN A 239 3.95 -24.28 6.33
N ARG A 240 3.73 -25.60 6.41
CA ARG A 240 3.73 -26.32 7.69
C ARG A 240 5.13 -26.62 8.21
N THR A 241 6.10 -26.84 7.31
CA THR A 241 7.49 -27.15 7.69
C THR A 241 8.35 -25.92 7.99
N GLY A 242 7.86 -24.70 7.70
CA GLY A 242 8.57 -23.45 7.97
C GLY A 242 8.38 -22.86 9.39
N SER A 243 7.62 -23.50 10.29
CA SER A 243 7.38 -22.99 11.66
C SER A 243 8.12 -23.74 12.78
N THR A 244 8.98 -24.71 12.46
CA THR A 244 9.83 -25.40 13.43
C THR A 244 11.30 -25.15 13.09
N ASN A 245 11.85 -24.06 13.60
CA ASN A 245 13.23 -23.95 14.12
C ASN A 245 13.53 -22.50 14.48
N SER A 246 13.33 -22.15 15.76
CA SER A 246 14.02 -21.07 16.49
C SER A 246 13.69 -21.25 17.97
N ILE A 247 14.41 -22.15 18.63
CA ILE A 247 14.76 -22.01 20.06
C ILE A 247 16.10 -21.29 20.06
#